data_AF-A0A7V2WUL6-F1
#
_entry.id   AF-A0A7V2WUL6-F1
#
_cell.length_a   1.000
_cell.length_b   1.000
_cell.length_c   1.000
_cell.angle_alpha   90.00
_cell.angle_beta   90.00
_cell.angle_gamma   90.00
#
_symmetry.space_group_name_H-M   'P 1'
#
loop_
_entity.id
_entity.type
_entity.pdbx_description
1 polymer ?
#
loop_
_entity_poly.entity_id
_entity_poly.type
_entity_poly.pdbx_seq_one_letter_code
_entity_poly.pdbx_strand_id
1 'polypeptide(L)'
;METLQSAGITNAKNKSLKKTRKALRDSQNTALLALAYYITDKKAYLKQAKKYLLAWAETHQPNGHPINETRLEGFLWAYDLLYCEFSQTAHRKIKIWLLNLQTNKHNWKFGASSGKNNFRTHQLKILLMVDRLLEDEKSLNTDRETLRQHVDKNLLKNGISVDYQERDALHYHVYNLEPWLEIALLEPQYLPRVKESYDYLIKQVKDDNIHHQFANSKQKIDRKRAKGGFSYVKKGGSFDTKRITRSVIAFNTLSQEESDREVVKYLSTKKARQSLLFHYIRYSLWEIPQSN
;
A
#
# COMPACT_ATOMS: atom_id res chain seq x y z
N MET A 1 22.16 -4.23 11.23
CA MET A 1 21.10 -4.83 10.39
C MET A 1 19.75 -4.30 10.86
N GLU A 2 18.97 -3.65 10.00
CA GLU A 2 17.67 -3.09 10.40
C GLU A 2 16.53 -4.00 9.96
N THR A 3 15.91 -4.71 10.91
CA THR A 3 14.69 -5.47 10.65
C THR A 3 13.48 -4.55 10.80
N LEU A 4 12.62 -4.49 9.78
CA LEU A 4 11.36 -3.76 9.86
C LEU A 4 10.37 -4.50 10.76
N GLN A 5 9.76 -3.77 11.69
CA GLN A 5 8.80 -4.33 12.64
C GLN A 5 7.63 -3.35 12.87
N SER A 6 6.48 -3.68 12.29
CA SER A 6 5.24 -2.92 12.43
C SER A 6 4.04 -3.82 12.76
N ALA A 7 4.03 -5.04 12.23
CA ALA A 7 3.01 -6.04 12.47
C ALA A 7 3.05 -6.54 13.92
N GLY A 8 1.89 -6.93 14.45
CA GLY A 8 1.79 -7.50 15.80
C GLY A 8 2.03 -6.53 16.96
N ILE A 9 2.61 -5.34 16.72
CA ILE A 9 2.86 -4.35 17.78
C ILE A 9 1.54 -3.83 18.34
N THR A 10 1.44 -3.87 19.67
CA THR A 10 0.25 -3.47 20.44
C THR A 10 0.46 -2.19 21.25
N ASN A 11 1.69 -1.75 21.48
CA ASN A 11 2.01 -0.48 22.15
C ASN A 11 2.41 0.61 21.13
N ALA A 12 1.63 1.70 21.06
CA ALA A 12 1.87 2.81 20.13
C ALA A 12 3.17 3.58 20.42
N LYS A 13 3.70 3.50 21.64
CA LYS A 13 4.97 4.13 22.03
C LYS A 13 6.20 3.25 21.74
N ASN A 14 6.02 2.03 21.20
CA ASN A 14 7.10 1.10 20.89
C ASN A 14 8.19 1.76 20.00
N LYS A 15 9.45 1.68 20.45
CA LYS A 15 10.59 2.32 19.77
C LYS A 15 10.87 1.71 18.39
N SER A 16 10.78 0.39 18.25
CA SER A 16 10.98 -0.33 16.98
C SER A 16 9.94 0.08 15.93
N LEU A 17 8.67 0.20 16.33
CA LEU A 17 7.60 0.70 15.45
C LEU A 17 7.88 2.13 14.96
N LYS A 18 8.33 3.02 15.87
CA LYS A 18 8.68 4.41 15.50
C LYS A 18 9.88 4.45 14.55
N LYS A 19 10.91 3.64 14.81
CA LYS A 19 12.09 3.52 13.95
C LYS A 19 11.71 3.01 12.55
N THR A 20 10.96 1.92 12.48
CA THR A 20 10.41 1.33 11.24
C THR A 20 9.62 2.36 10.44
N ARG A 21 8.69 3.08 11.08
CA ARG A 21 7.89 4.12 10.41
C ARG A 21 8.71 5.30 9.93
N LYS A 22 9.80 5.64 10.61
CA LYS A 22 10.72 6.70 10.18
C LYS A 22 11.53 6.23 8.97
N ALA A 23 12.12 5.04 9.04
CA ALA A 23 12.91 4.44 7.95
C ALA A 23 12.07 4.29 6.67
N LEU A 24 10.84 3.78 6.77
CA LEU A 24 9.95 3.60 5.62
C LEU A 24 9.52 4.91 4.93
N ARG A 25 9.84 6.10 5.48
CA ARG A 25 9.67 7.37 4.75
C ARG A 25 10.62 7.46 3.57
N ASP A 26 11.79 6.81 3.64
CA ASP A 26 12.76 6.79 2.55
C ASP A 26 12.14 6.20 1.28
N SER A 27 11.29 5.19 1.41
CA SER A 27 10.60 4.59 0.25
C SER A 27 9.74 5.61 -0.49
N GLN A 28 8.85 6.31 0.23
CA GLN A 28 8.00 7.34 -0.36
C GLN A 28 8.82 8.53 -0.90
N ASN A 29 9.86 8.94 -0.18
CA ASN A 29 10.74 10.02 -0.61
C ASN A 29 11.50 9.66 -1.87
N THR A 30 11.92 8.40 -2.02
CA THR A 30 12.64 7.95 -3.20
C THR A 30 11.75 8.01 -4.44
N ALA A 31 10.48 7.58 -4.34
CA ALA A 31 9.51 7.73 -5.42
C ALA A 31 9.27 9.21 -5.80
N LEU A 32 9.15 10.08 -4.80
CA LEU A 32 9.00 11.52 -5.02
C LEU A 32 10.22 12.16 -5.68
N LEU A 33 11.44 11.77 -5.27
CA LEU A 33 12.68 12.24 -5.87
C LEU A 33 12.82 11.73 -7.32
N ALA A 34 12.41 10.49 -7.59
CA ALA A 34 12.38 9.94 -8.94
C ALA A 34 11.43 10.74 -9.84
N LEU A 35 10.20 11.01 -9.39
CA LEU A 35 9.25 11.86 -10.12
C LEU A 35 9.78 13.29 -10.30
N ALA A 36 10.35 13.88 -9.26
CA ALA A 36 10.92 15.22 -9.35
C ALA A 36 12.06 15.29 -10.37
N TYR A 37 12.91 14.26 -10.44
CA TYR A 37 13.91 14.14 -11.50
C TYR A 37 13.25 14.01 -12.88
N TYR A 38 12.30 13.09 -13.05
CA TYR A 38 11.62 12.87 -14.33
C TYR A 38 10.98 14.14 -14.89
N ILE A 39 10.37 14.97 -14.04
CA ILE A 39 9.68 16.21 -14.45
C ILE A 39 10.65 17.37 -14.71
N THR A 40 11.79 17.42 -14.01
CA THR A 40 12.65 18.63 -13.98
C THR A 40 14.05 18.44 -14.53
N ASP A 41 14.46 17.21 -14.80
CA ASP A 41 15.82 16.77 -15.15
C ASP A 41 16.93 17.21 -14.16
N LYS A 42 16.57 17.68 -12.97
CA LYS A 42 17.54 18.11 -11.95
C LYS A 42 18.28 16.90 -11.37
N LYS A 43 19.53 16.70 -11.78
CA LYS A 43 20.40 15.59 -11.34
C LYS A 43 20.58 15.47 -9.82
N ALA A 44 20.35 16.54 -9.05
CA ALA A 44 20.35 16.50 -7.59
C ALA A 44 19.28 15.52 -7.04
N TYR A 45 18.08 15.49 -7.63
CA TYR A 45 17.02 14.57 -7.23
C TYR A 45 17.37 13.13 -7.61
N LEU A 46 17.88 12.91 -8.82
CA LEU A 46 18.38 11.60 -9.27
C LEU A 46 19.44 11.05 -8.31
N LYS A 47 20.46 11.86 -8.00
CA LYS A 47 21.55 11.47 -7.08
C LYS A 47 21.02 11.03 -5.73
N GLN A 48 20.04 11.75 -5.18
CA GLN A 48 19.47 11.42 -3.88
C GLN A 48 18.55 10.18 -3.92
N ALA A 49 17.76 10.01 -4.98
CA ALA A 49 16.95 8.80 -5.18
C ALA A 49 17.83 7.55 -5.28
N LYS A 50 18.87 7.58 -6.12
CA LYS A 50 19.84 6.48 -6.27
C LYS A 50 20.53 6.15 -4.94
N LYS A 51 20.92 7.17 -4.17
CA LYS A 51 21.54 7.00 -2.86
C LYS A 51 20.63 6.23 -1.90
N TYR A 52 19.35 6.61 -1.79
CA TYR A 52 18.43 5.92 -0.89
C TYR A 52 18.14 4.49 -1.35
N LEU A 53 17.82 4.28 -2.62
CA LEU A 53 17.50 2.95 -3.13
C LEU A 53 18.67 1.97 -2.97
N LEU A 54 19.90 2.39 -3.31
CA LEU A 54 21.08 1.54 -3.17
C LEU A 54 21.42 1.24 -1.71
N ALA A 55 21.32 2.23 -0.82
CA ALA A 55 21.52 2.01 0.61
C ALA A 55 20.52 0.99 1.17
N TRP A 56 19.26 1.04 0.73
CA TRP A 56 18.25 0.07 1.13
C TRP A 56 18.50 -1.32 0.53
N ALA A 57 18.88 -1.42 -0.74
CA ALA A 57 19.24 -2.69 -1.37
C ALA A 57 20.41 -3.39 -0.65
N GLU A 58 21.34 -2.63 -0.07
CA GLU A 58 22.50 -3.16 0.65
C GLU A 58 22.21 -3.51 2.12
N THR A 59 21.31 -2.77 2.78
CA THR A 59 21.16 -2.85 4.25
C THR A 59 19.88 -3.55 4.72
N HIS A 60 18.82 -3.52 3.93
CA HIS A 60 17.56 -4.19 4.24
C HIS A 60 17.65 -5.67 3.90
N GLN A 61 17.35 -6.52 4.88
CA GLN A 61 17.25 -7.96 4.71
C GLN A 61 15.77 -8.35 4.74
N PRO A 62 15.16 -8.65 3.57
CA PRO A 62 13.76 -9.02 3.52
C PRO A 62 13.47 -10.25 4.40
N ASN A 63 12.41 -10.16 5.19
CA ASN A 63 11.88 -11.28 5.99
C ASN A 63 10.55 -11.81 5.45
N GLY A 64 10.03 -11.21 4.37
CA GLY A 64 8.83 -11.65 3.68
C GLY A 64 7.53 -11.26 4.37
N HIS A 65 7.58 -10.70 5.59
CA HIS A 65 6.38 -10.38 6.35
C HIS A 65 5.55 -9.31 5.61
N PRO A 66 4.31 -9.62 5.18
CA PRO A 66 3.54 -8.74 4.29
C PRO A 66 3.35 -7.32 4.83
N ILE A 67 3.04 -7.18 6.12
CA ILE A 67 2.79 -5.87 6.76
C ILE A 67 4.05 -5.10 7.15
N ASN A 68 5.16 -5.77 7.50
CA ASN A 68 6.39 -5.06 7.86
C ASN A 68 6.98 -4.35 6.63
N GLU A 69 6.85 -4.99 5.47
CA GLU A 69 7.46 -4.58 4.21
C GLU A 69 6.47 -3.96 3.23
N THR A 70 5.19 -3.81 3.60
CA THR A 70 4.16 -3.33 2.65
C THR A 70 4.47 -1.94 2.10
N ARG A 71 5.22 -1.12 2.84
CA ARG A 71 5.54 0.27 2.48
C ARG A 71 6.81 0.43 1.63
N LEU A 72 7.32 -0.65 1.04
CA LEU A 72 8.49 -0.63 0.16
C LEU A 72 8.13 -0.28 -1.30
N GLU A 73 6.84 -0.10 -1.64
CA GLU A 73 6.39 0.14 -3.01
C GLU A 73 7.00 1.40 -3.64
N GLY A 74 7.34 2.41 -2.84
CA GLY A 74 7.99 3.62 -3.36
C GLY A 74 9.40 3.37 -3.91
N PHE A 75 10.11 2.36 -3.39
CA PHE A 75 11.40 1.95 -3.96
C PHE A 75 11.23 1.24 -5.29
N LEU A 76 10.16 0.44 -5.43
CA LEU A 76 9.84 -0.28 -6.65
C LEU A 76 9.46 0.70 -7.76
N TRP A 77 8.59 1.67 -7.46
CA TRP A 77 8.27 2.77 -8.37
C TRP A 77 9.50 3.58 -8.78
N ALA A 78 10.37 3.92 -7.82
CA ALA A 78 11.57 4.68 -8.14
C ALA A 78 12.56 3.90 -9.01
N TYR A 79 12.67 2.59 -8.81
CA TYR A 79 13.54 1.76 -9.64
C TYR A 79 13.02 1.68 -11.08
N ASP A 80 11.71 1.48 -11.26
CA ASP A 80 11.04 1.49 -12.56
C ASP A 80 11.29 2.82 -13.31
N LEU A 81 10.94 3.95 -12.68
CA LEU A 81 11.07 5.28 -13.27
C LEU A 81 12.51 5.69 -13.61
N LEU A 82 13.49 5.14 -12.89
CA LEU A 82 14.91 5.51 -13.03
C LEU A 82 15.73 4.36 -13.63
N TYR A 83 15.10 3.34 -14.21
CA TYR A 83 15.80 2.13 -14.65
C TYR A 83 17.02 2.46 -15.52
N CYS A 84 16.85 3.28 -16.56
CA CYS A 84 17.91 3.67 -17.49
C CYS A 84 19.04 4.51 -16.87
N GLU A 85 18.88 5.00 -15.64
CA GLU A 85 19.85 5.86 -14.97
C GLU A 85 20.83 5.09 -14.07
N PHE A 86 20.62 3.77 -13.87
CA PHE A 86 21.50 2.96 -13.04
C PHE A 86 22.66 2.36 -13.83
N SER A 87 23.82 2.21 -13.18
CA SER A 87 24.91 1.44 -13.75
C SER A 87 24.62 -0.06 -13.64
N GLN A 88 25.29 -0.88 -14.45
CA GLN A 88 25.14 -2.34 -14.38
C GLN A 88 25.41 -2.89 -12.96
N THR A 89 26.41 -2.36 -12.26
CA THR A 89 26.70 -2.73 -10.86
C THR A 89 25.55 -2.38 -9.91
N ALA A 90 24.92 -1.22 -10.09
CA ALA A 90 23.76 -0.81 -9.30
C ALA A 90 22.55 -1.72 -9.58
N HIS A 91 22.27 -2.03 -10.84
CA HIS A 91 21.21 -2.98 -11.22
C HIS A 91 21.41 -4.35 -10.56
N ARG A 92 22.63 -4.90 -10.55
CA ARG A 92 22.91 -6.18 -9.90
C ARG A 92 22.57 -6.17 -8.41
N LYS A 93 22.96 -5.11 -7.69
CA LYS A 93 22.64 -4.98 -6.25
C LYS A 93 21.13 -4.92 -6.00
N ILE A 94 20.41 -4.11 -6.79
CA ILE A 94 18.96 -3.98 -6.67
C ILE A 94 18.27 -5.29 -7.04
N LYS A 95 18.68 -5.95 -8.12
CA LYS A 95 18.13 -7.24 -8.55
C LYS A 95 18.28 -8.32 -7.47
N ILE A 96 19.45 -8.42 -6.82
CA ILE A 96 19.65 -9.35 -5.70
C ILE A 96 18.69 -9.06 -4.56
N TRP A 97 18.51 -7.79 -4.20
CA TRP A 97 17.56 -7.38 -3.17
C TRP A 97 16.10 -7.72 -3.54
N LEU A 98 15.70 -7.50 -4.79
CA LEU A 98 14.37 -7.85 -5.30
C LEU A 98 14.13 -9.36 -5.30
N LEU A 99 15.11 -10.18 -5.73
CA LEU A 99 15.03 -11.64 -5.67
C LEU A 99 14.87 -12.16 -4.23
N ASN A 100 15.60 -11.57 -3.28
CA ASN A 100 15.46 -11.88 -1.86
C ASN A 100 14.08 -11.46 -1.33
N LEU A 101 13.55 -10.31 -1.76
CA LEU A 101 12.22 -9.85 -1.37
C LEU A 101 11.13 -10.78 -1.91
N GLN A 102 11.19 -11.16 -3.19
CA GLN A 102 10.29 -12.10 -3.85
C GLN A 102 10.30 -13.45 -3.12
N THR A 103 11.48 -14.07 -3.01
CA THR A 103 11.67 -15.39 -2.40
C THR A 103 11.14 -15.43 -0.96
N ASN A 104 11.52 -14.46 -0.13
CA ASN A 104 11.06 -14.43 1.26
C ASN A 104 9.54 -14.19 1.37
N LYS A 105 8.96 -13.39 0.46
CA LYS A 105 7.51 -13.23 0.39
C LYS A 105 6.82 -14.53 0.01
N HIS A 106 7.24 -15.25 -1.04
CA HIS A 106 6.63 -16.54 -1.39
C HIS A 106 6.74 -17.56 -0.25
N ASN A 107 7.85 -17.53 0.51
CA ASN A 107 8.06 -18.41 1.66
C ASN A 107 7.25 -18.03 2.90
N TRP A 108 6.62 -16.86 2.94
CA TRP A 108 5.84 -16.41 4.09
C TRP A 108 4.66 -17.36 4.38
N LYS A 109 4.59 -17.85 5.61
CA LYS A 109 3.53 -18.75 6.05
C LYS A 109 2.39 -17.97 6.69
N PHE A 110 1.22 -18.02 6.06
CA PHE A 110 0.01 -17.39 6.57
C PHE A 110 -0.64 -18.26 7.65
N GLY A 111 -1.25 -17.60 8.64
CA GLY A 111 -2.22 -18.22 9.52
C GLY A 111 -3.60 -18.25 8.88
N ALA A 112 -4.55 -18.92 9.54
CA ALA A 112 -5.89 -19.20 9.00
C ALA A 112 -6.65 -17.95 8.50
N SER A 113 -6.55 -16.81 9.21
CA SER A 113 -7.18 -15.53 8.80
C SER A 113 -6.26 -14.67 7.92
N SER A 114 -4.94 -14.64 8.19
CA SER A 114 -4.03 -13.75 7.45
C SER A 114 -3.85 -14.14 5.98
N GLY A 115 -4.12 -15.40 5.61
CA GLY A 115 -4.12 -15.83 4.21
C GLY A 115 -5.31 -15.35 3.39
N LYS A 116 -6.35 -14.79 4.04
CA LYS A 116 -7.58 -14.32 3.39
C LYS A 116 -7.80 -12.81 3.52
N ASN A 117 -7.14 -12.16 4.48
CA ASN A 117 -7.32 -10.73 4.77
C ASN A 117 -6.22 -9.85 4.14
N ASN A 118 -6.15 -8.58 4.55
CA ASN A 118 -5.19 -7.59 4.06
C ASN A 118 -3.73 -8.06 4.04
N PHE A 119 -3.33 -9.02 4.89
CA PHE A 119 -1.97 -9.56 4.87
C PHE A 119 -1.65 -10.18 3.50
N ARG A 120 -2.54 -11.03 2.96
CA ARG A 120 -2.32 -11.64 1.64
C ARG A 120 -2.43 -10.59 0.52
N THR A 121 -3.34 -9.62 0.64
CA THR A 121 -3.46 -8.52 -0.33
C THR A 121 -2.18 -7.67 -0.41
N HIS A 122 -1.61 -7.28 0.74
CA HIS A 122 -0.36 -6.53 0.80
C HIS A 122 0.85 -7.31 0.28
N GLN A 123 0.85 -8.63 0.47
CA GLN A 123 1.89 -9.49 -0.10
C GLN A 123 1.80 -9.53 -1.63
N LEU A 124 0.60 -9.84 -2.17
CA LEU A 124 0.36 -9.94 -3.62
C LEU A 124 0.68 -8.62 -4.32
N LYS A 125 0.29 -7.47 -3.74
CA LYS A 125 0.69 -6.15 -4.25
C LYS A 125 2.19 -6.06 -4.52
N ILE A 126 3.01 -6.41 -3.53
CA ILE A 126 4.47 -6.30 -3.67
C ILE A 126 5.01 -7.37 -4.62
N LEU A 127 4.50 -8.61 -4.57
CA LEU A 127 4.94 -9.68 -5.47
C LEU A 127 4.72 -9.29 -6.94
N LEU A 128 3.52 -8.84 -7.31
CA LEU A 128 3.22 -8.40 -8.68
C LEU A 128 4.16 -7.28 -9.16
N MET A 129 4.47 -6.30 -8.30
CA MET A 129 5.42 -5.24 -8.63
C MET A 129 6.84 -5.79 -8.82
N VAL A 130 7.28 -6.70 -7.95
CA VAL A 130 8.62 -7.27 -7.99
C VAL A 130 8.79 -8.20 -9.19
N ASP A 131 7.80 -9.05 -9.48
CA ASP A 131 7.84 -9.99 -10.61
C ASP A 131 7.97 -9.24 -11.94
N ARG A 132 7.28 -8.10 -12.08
CA ARG A 132 7.41 -7.21 -13.25
C ARG A 132 8.79 -6.60 -13.37
N LEU A 133 9.32 -6.05 -12.28
CA LEU A 133 10.67 -5.46 -12.24
C LEU A 133 11.79 -6.48 -12.50
N LEU A 134 11.53 -7.76 -12.21
CA LEU A 134 12.44 -8.87 -12.47
C LEU A 134 12.23 -9.51 -13.84
N GLU A 135 11.17 -9.13 -14.57
CA GLU A 135 10.71 -9.76 -15.80
C GLU A 135 10.49 -11.28 -15.63
N ASP A 136 10.00 -11.70 -14.44
CA ASP A 136 9.74 -13.09 -14.09
C ASP A 136 8.28 -13.48 -14.38
N GLU A 137 7.98 -13.74 -15.65
CA GLU A 137 6.64 -14.10 -16.12
C GLU A 137 6.08 -15.36 -15.44
N LYS A 138 6.95 -16.31 -15.04
CA LYS A 138 6.50 -17.54 -14.37
C LYS A 138 5.95 -17.22 -12.97
N SER A 139 6.68 -16.44 -12.18
CA SER A 139 6.22 -16.01 -10.87
C SER A 139 4.99 -15.09 -10.99
N LEU A 140 5.02 -14.16 -11.94
CA LEU A 140 3.89 -13.25 -12.20
C LEU A 140 2.59 -14.01 -12.47
N ASN A 141 2.62 -15.03 -13.32
CA ASN A 141 1.43 -15.85 -13.62
C ASN A 141 0.97 -16.67 -12.41
N THR A 142 1.90 -17.17 -11.60
CA THR A 142 1.58 -17.89 -10.36
C THR A 142 0.88 -16.98 -9.34
N ASP A 143 1.38 -15.76 -9.19
CA ASP A 143 0.80 -14.78 -8.27
C ASP A 143 -0.52 -14.20 -8.78
N ARG A 144 -0.70 -14.06 -10.10
CA ARG A 144 -1.99 -13.73 -10.72
C ARG A 144 -3.05 -14.80 -10.49
N GLU A 145 -2.69 -16.07 -10.61
CA GLU A 145 -3.62 -17.17 -10.30
C GLU A 145 -4.00 -17.15 -8.82
N THR A 146 -3.03 -16.89 -7.93
CA THR A 146 -3.36 -16.75 -6.51
C THR A 146 -4.22 -15.52 -6.22
N LEU A 147 -3.98 -14.41 -6.93
CA LEU A 147 -4.78 -13.20 -6.84
C LEU A 147 -6.23 -13.44 -7.26
N ARG A 148 -6.45 -14.19 -8.34
CA ARG A 148 -7.77 -14.60 -8.83
C ARG A 148 -8.55 -15.38 -7.78
N GLN A 149 -7.89 -16.24 -7.01
CA GLN A 149 -8.53 -16.97 -5.92
C GLN A 149 -8.73 -16.12 -4.64
N HIS A 150 -7.91 -15.09 -4.47
CA HIS A 150 -7.90 -14.23 -3.28
C HIS A 150 -9.00 -13.17 -3.32
N VAL A 151 -9.29 -12.60 -4.51
CA VAL A 151 -10.27 -11.51 -4.66
C VAL A 151 -11.63 -11.86 -4.05
N ASP A 152 -12.18 -13.04 -4.34
CA ASP A 152 -13.51 -13.44 -3.86
C ASP A 152 -13.54 -13.77 -2.36
N LYS A 153 -12.38 -14.13 -1.79
CA LYS A 153 -12.23 -14.39 -0.36
C LYS A 153 -12.06 -13.10 0.44
N ASN A 154 -11.57 -12.04 -0.20
CA ASN A 154 -11.16 -10.81 0.45
C ASN A 154 -12.13 -9.64 0.24
N LEU A 155 -12.65 -9.48 -0.97
CA LEU A 155 -13.66 -8.50 -1.36
C LEU A 155 -14.98 -9.23 -1.58
N LEU A 156 -15.93 -9.04 -0.66
CA LEU A 156 -17.21 -9.74 -0.66
C LEU A 156 -18.18 -9.13 -1.70
N LYS A 157 -19.27 -9.84 -2.01
CA LYS A 157 -20.23 -9.45 -3.08
C LYS A 157 -20.94 -8.10 -2.86
N ASN A 158 -20.87 -7.53 -1.65
CA ASN A 158 -21.46 -6.24 -1.30
C ASN A 158 -20.40 -5.12 -1.15
N GLY A 159 -19.20 -5.31 -1.71
CA GLY A 159 -18.08 -4.39 -1.58
C GLY A 159 -17.36 -4.45 -0.23
N ILE A 160 -17.93 -5.09 0.80
CA ILE A 160 -17.31 -5.19 2.11
C ILE A 160 -16.02 -6.01 2.03
N SER A 161 -14.95 -5.55 2.67
CA SER A 161 -13.75 -6.37 2.83
C SER A 161 -13.90 -7.35 4.00
N VAL A 162 -13.26 -8.51 3.89
CA VAL A 162 -13.20 -9.48 5.01
C VAL A 162 -12.66 -8.85 6.29
N ASP A 163 -11.72 -7.90 6.16
CA ASP A 163 -11.17 -7.12 7.26
C ASP A 163 -12.22 -6.27 7.98
N TYR A 164 -13.14 -5.64 7.24
CA TYR A 164 -14.26 -4.94 7.82
C TYR A 164 -15.20 -5.91 8.53
N GLN A 165 -15.55 -7.03 7.88
CA GLN A 165 -16.43 -8.05 8.47
C GLN A 165 -15.88 -8.63 9.79
N GLU A 166 -14.56 -8.83 9.88
CA GLU A 166 -13.93 -9.39 11.08
C GLU A 166 -13.76 -8.36 12.21
N ARG A 167 -13.56 -7.09 11.86
CA ARG A 167 -13.11 -6.04 12.80
C ARG A 167 -14.12 -4.94 13.06
N ASP A 168 -15.19 -4.88 12.26
CA ASP A 168 -16.23 -3.85 12.34
C ASP A 168 -15.63 -2.44 12.29
N ALA A 169 -14.72 -2.20 11.34
CA ALA A 169 -13.89 -1.00 11.32
C ALA A 169 -13.53 -0.55 9.90
N LEU A 170 -14.05 0.61 9.48
CA LEU A 170 -13.65 1.32 8.25
C LEU A 170 -12.13 1.54 8.17
N HIS A 171 -11.43 1.71 9.30
CA HIS A 171 -9.97 1.77 9.31
C HIS A 171 -9.33 0.59 8.58
N TYR A 172 -9.81 -0.62 8.86
CA TYR A 172 -9.28 -1.84 8.28
C TYR A 172 -9.87 -2.14 6.89
N HIS A 173 -11.05 -1.61 6.60
CA HIS A 173 -11.56 -1.57 5.23
C HIS A 173 -10.64 -0.76 4.32
N VAL A 174 -10.31 0.48 4.70
CA VAL A 174 -9.36 1.34 3.97
C VAL A 174 -7.98 0.68 3.87
N TYR A 175 -7.47 0.14 4.98
CA TYR A 175 -6.16 -0.51 4.98
C TYR A 175 -6.06 -1.74 4.06
N ASN A 176 -7.20 -2.39 3.78
CA ASN A 176 -7.30 -3.47 2.81
C ASN A 176 -7.54 -2.96 1.38
N LEU A 177 -8.28 -1.86 1.21
CA LEU A 177 -8.56 -1.26 -0.10
C LEU A 177 -7.31 -0.63 -0.73
N GLU A 178 -6.46 0.03 0.05
CA GLU A 178 -5.22 0.66 -0.46
C GLU A 178 -4.35 -0.26 -1.33
N PRO A 179 -3.98 -1.49 -0.92
CA PRO A 179 -3.22 -2.39 -1.79
C PRO A 179 -4.02 -2.91 -2.98
N TRP A 180 -5.35 -3.03 -2.88
CA TRP A 180 -6.19 -3.41 -4.01
C TRP A 180 -6.24 -2.35 -5.11
N LEU A 181 -6.25 -1.07 -4.73
CA LEU A 181 -6.15 0.03 -5.69
C LEU A 181 -4.81 -0.03 -6.44
N GLU A 182 -3.72 -0.33 -5.73
CA GLU A 182 -2.42 -0.51 -6.39
C GLU A 182 -2.38 -1.78 -7.26
N ILE A 183 -3.03 -2.87 -6.84
CA ILE A 183 -3.18 -4.07 -7.66
C ILE A 183 -3.98 -3.77 -8.92
N ALA A 184 -5.09 -3.05 -8.83
CA ALA A 184 -5.91 -2.69 -9.99
C ALA A 184 -5.18 -1.78 -10.99
N LEU A 185 -4.15 -1.05 -10.54
CA LEU A 185 -3.25 -0.32 -11.43
C LEU A 185 -2.41 -1.26 -12.30
N LEU A 186 -1.95 -2.37 -11.72
CA LEU A 186 -1.11 -3.38 -12.38
C LEU A 186 -1.93 -4.44 -13.12
N GLU A 187 -3.17 -4.63 -12.69
CA GLU A 187 -4.11 -5.65 -13.15
C GLU A 187 -5.52 -5.01 -13.31
N PRO A 188 -5.76 -4.23 -14.38
CA PRO A 188 -6.99 -3.45 -14.57
C PRO A 188 -8.29 -4.27 -14.55
N GLN A 189 -8.23 -5.57 -14.85
CA GLN A 189 -9.38 -6.48 -14.79
C GLN A 189 -10.02 -6.57 -13.40
N TYR A 190 -9.31 -6.20 -12.32
CA TYR A 190 -9.86 -6.18 -10.97
C TYR A 190 -10.55 -4.85 -10.61
N LEU A 191 -10.45 -3.81 -11.45
CA LEU A 191 -11.05 -2.51 -11.19
C LEU A 191 -12.54 -2.58 -10.84
N PRO A 192 -13.40 -3.38 -11.51
CA PRO A 192 -14.81 -3.49 -11.11
C PRO A 192 -15.01 -3.97 -9.67
N ARG A 193 -14.27 -5.01 -9.24
CA ARG A 193 -14.35 -5.54 -7.86
C ARG A 193 -13.81 -4.53 -6.84
N VAL A 194 -12.74 -3.81 -7.20
CA VAL A 194 -12.17 -2.75 -6.35
C VAL A 194 -13.12 -1.57 -6.25
N LYS A 195 -13.83 -1.23 -7.33
CA LYS A 195 -14.84 -0.18 -7.37
C LYS A 195 -16.01 -0.49 -6.42
N GLU A 196 -16.53 -1.72 -6.39
CA GLU A 196 -17.59 -2.09 -5.43
C GLU A 196 -17.16 -1.82 -3.98
N SER A 197 -15.91 -2.14 -3.64
CA SER A 197 -15.33 -1.91 -2.32
C SER A 197 -15.11 -0.43 -2.02
N TYR A 198 -14.63 0.32 -3.01
CA TYR A 198 -14.54 1.78 -2.93
C TYR A 198 -15.90 2.44 -2.74
N ASP A 199 -16.91 2.06 -3.53
CA ASP A 199 -18.27 2.61 -3.45
C ASP A 199 -18.89 2.31 -2.07
N TYR A 200 -18.66 1.12 -1.51
CA TYR A 200 -19.05 0.82 -0.13
C TYR A 200 -18.43 1.81 0.87
N LEU A 201 -17.12 2.04 0.80
CA LEU A 201 -16.43 3.01 1.66
C LEU A 201 -17.05 4.41 1.53
N ILE A 202 -17.25 4.88 0.30
CA ILE A 202 -17.80 6.20 0.03
C ILE A 202 -19.22 6.32 0.59
N LYS A 203 -20.06 5.31 0.38
CA LYS A 203 -21.42 5.27 0.94
C LYS A 203 -21.40 5.37 2.47
N GLN A 204 -20.54 4.61 3.15
CA GLN A 204 -20.45 4.66 4.63
C GLN A 204 -20.07 6.06 5.13
N VAL A 205 -19.21 6.78 4.42
CA VAL A 205 -18.81 8.14 4.78
C VAL A 205 -19.92 9.16 4.48
N LYS A 206 -20.61 9.05 3.34
CA LYS A 206 -21.70 9.95 2.94
C LYS A 206 -22.92 9.79 3.85
N ASP A 207 -23.23 8.57 4.27
CA ASP A 207 -24.35 8.25 5.16
C ASP A 207 -24.04 8.50 6.66
N ASP A 208 -22.88 9.05 6.99
CA ASP A 208 -22.39 9.26 8.37
C ASP A 208 -22.30 7.97 9.22
N ASN A 209 -22.18 6.82 8.57
CA ASN A 209 -21.98 5.51 9.20
C ASN A 209 -20.52 5.31 9.65
N ILE A 210 -19.99 6.27 10.41
CA ILE A 210 -18.58 6.33 10.82
C ILE A 210 -18.37 6.10 12.32
N HIS A 211 -19.44 6.03 13.12
CA HIS A 211 -19.41 6.12 14.59
C HIS A 211 -19.29 4.78 15.34
N HIS A 212 -19.06 3.67 14.64
CA HIS A 212 -19.08 2.32 15.22
C HIS A 212 -17.75 1.55 15.12
N GLN A 213 -16.61 2.23 15.01
CA GLN A 213 -15.32 1.56 14.82
C GLN A 213 -15.05 0.53 15.93
N PHE A 214 -14.70 -0.70 15.53
CA PHE A 214 -14.32 -1.81 16.39
C PHE A 214 -15.41 -2.28 17.36
N ALA A 215 -16.67 -1.85 17.21
CA ALA A 215 -17.73 -2.18 18.16
C ALA A 215 -17.89 -3.70 18.30
N ASN A 216 -17.86 -4.42 17.17
CA ASN A 216 -17.98 -5.88 17.10
C ASN A 216 -16.69 -6.60 16.69
N SER A 217 -15.51 -5.99 16.90
CA SER A 217 -14.24 -6.63 16.49
C SER A 217 -14.02 -7.99 17.16
N LYS A 218 -13.80 -9.01 16.33
CA LYS A 218 -13.47 -10.38 16.76
C LYS A 218 -11.97 -10.56 17.04
N GLN A 219 -11.15 -9.59 16.65
CA GLN A 219 -9.68 -9.71 16.67
C GLN A 219 -9.09 -9.29 18.02
N LYS A 220 -8.46 -10.25 18.73
CA LYS A 220 -7.84 -10.01 20.06
C LYS A 220 -6.81 -8.88 20.04
N ILE A 221 -6.10 -8.69 18.92
CA ILE A 221 -5.08 -7.65 18.78
C ILE A 221 -5.67 -6.23 18.84
N ASP A 222 -6.91 -6.02 18.40
CA ASP A 222 -7.53 -4.69 18.39
C ASP A 222 -7.75 -4.22 19.83
N ARG A 223 -8.25 -5.09 20.71
CA ARG A 223 -8.34 -4.80 22.16
C ARG A 223 -6.98 -4.48 22.77
N LYS A 224 -5.92 -5.20 22.39
CA LYS A 224 -4.56 -4.92 22.86
C LYS A 224 -4.04 -3.57 22.36
N ARG A 225 -4.33 -3.20 21.10
CA ARG A 225 -3.92 -1.93 20.49
C ARG A 225 -4.66 -0.74 21.07
N ALA A 226 -5.96 -0.88 21.37
CA ALA A 226 -6.73 0.12 22.10
C ALA A 226 -6.08 0.42 23.45
N LYS A 227 -5.81 -0.62 24.26
CA LYS A 227 -5.11 -0.48 25.55
C LYS A 227 -3.70 0.09 25.42
N GLY A 228 -2.99 -0.25 24.35
CA GLY A 228 -1.64 0.25 24.09
C GLY A 228 -1.57 1.63 23.41
N GLY A 229 -2.70 2.36 23.33
CA GLY A 229 -2.73 3.77 22.95
C GLY A 229 -2.69 4.05 21.45
N PHE A 230 -3.09 3.09 20.60
CA PHE A 230 -3.27 3.36 19.17
C PHE A 230 -4.54 4.19 18.96
N SER A 231 -4.39 5.46 18.56
CA SER A 231 -5.49 6.42 18.41
C SER A 231 -6.59 6.01 17.43
N TYR A 232 -6.26 5.20 16.43
CA TYR A 232 -7.25 4.71 15.46
C TYR A 232 -8.11 3.56 16.01
N VAL A 233 -7.72 2.93 17.14
CA VAL A 233 -8.46 1.79 17.71
C VAL A 233 -9.17 2.25 18.99
N LYS A 234 -10.40 2.73 18.83
CA LYS A 234 -11.31 3.01 19.94
C LYS A 234 -12.60 2.25 19.70
N LYS A 235 -12.98 1.34 20.61
CA LYS A 235 -14.23 0.58 20.52
C LYS A 235 -15.42 1.55 20.57
N GLY A 236 -16.31 1.48 19.57
CA GLY A 236 -17.41 2.43 19.41
C GLY A 236 -16.95 3.85 19.11
N GLY A 237 -15.74 4.02 18.58
CA GLY A 237 -15.19 5.32 18.21
C GLY A 237 -15.59 5.74 16.80
N SER A 238 -15.30 7.00 16.46
CA SER A 238 -15.50 7.52 15.11
C SER A 238 -14.30 7.24 14.20
N PHE A 239 -14.58 6.90 12.94
CA PHE A 239 -13.59 6.83 11.89
C PHE A 239 -13.07 8.23 11.52
N ASP A 240 -11.75 8.38 11.39
CA ASP A 240 -11.13 9.59 10.85
C ASP A 240 -11.32 9.60 9.33
N THR A 241 -12.34 10.31 8.86
CA THR A 241 -12.70 10.39 7.44
C THR A 241 -11.56 10.90 6.56
N LYS A 242 -10.61 11.68 7.10
CA LYS A 242 -9.44 12.13 6.34
C LYS A 242 -8.55 10.97 5.88
N ARG A 243 -8.70 9.77 6.44
CA ARG A 243 -7.98 8.55 6.02
C ARG A 243 -8.37 8.04 4.64
N ILE A 244 -9.55 8.39 4.11
CA ILE A 244 -9.96 7.97 2.77
C ILE A 244 -9.16 8.68 1.66
N THR A 245 -8.46 9.78 1.99
CA THR A 245 -7.79 10.64 1.00
C THR A 245 -6.89 9.87 0.03
N ARG A 246 -6.08 8.93 0.54
CA ARG A 246 -5.21 8.11 -0.32
C ARG A 246 -6.04 7.24 -1.26
N SER A 247 -7.06 6.56 -0.74
CA SER A 247 -7.92 5.68 -1.53
C SER A 247 -8.66 6.46 -2.63
N VAL A 248 -9.19 7.64 -2.31
CA VAL A 248 -9.89 8.49 -3.29
C VAL A 248 -8.95 8.93 -4.41
N ILE A 249 -7.78 9.48 -4.08
CA ILE A 249 -6.81 9.92 -5.12
C ILE A 249 -6.35 8.72 -5.97
N ALA A 250 -6.07 7.58 -5.33
CA ALA A 250 -5.65 6.39 -6.06
C ALA A 250 -6.77 5.81 -6.94
N PHE A 251 -8.02 5.83 -6.48
CA PHE A 251 -9.17 5.44 -7.30
C PHE A 251 -9.35 6.38 -8.50
N ASN A 252 -9.31 7.69 -8.27
CA ASN A 252 -9.40 8.69 -9.33
C ASN A 252 -8.28 8.58 -10.36
N THR A 253 -7.07 8.15 -9.94
CA THR A 253 -5.97 7.84 -10.87
C THR A 253 -6.34 6.68 -11.79
N LEU A 254 -7.02 5.66 -11.28
CA LEU A 254 -7.44 4.49 -12.04
C LEU A 254 -8.63 4.77 -12.96
N SER A 255 -9.65 5.46 -12.44
CA SER A 255 -10.90 5.72 -13.16
C SER A 255 -10.82 6.94 -14.09
N GLN A 256 -9.80 7.78 -13.95
CA GLN A 256 -9.72 9.11 -14.56
C GLN A 256 -10.91 10.01 -14.24
N GLU A 257 -11.59 9.74 -13.12
CA GLU A 257 -12.72 10.54 -12.68
C GLU A 257 -12.25 11.63 -11.70
N GLU A 258 -12.91 12.79 -11.77
CA GLU A 258 -12.79 13.77 -10.70
C GLU A 258 -13.47 13.28 -9.41
N SER A 259 -13.03 13.81 -8.27
CA SER A 259 -13.65 13.45 -6.99
C SER A 259 -15.05 14.05 -6.92
N ASP A 260 -16.04 13.25 -6.52
CA ASP A 260 -17.38 13.73 -6.15
C ASP A 260 -17.24 14.89 -5.16
N ARG A 261 -17.87 16.03 -5.48
CA ARG A 261 -17.84 17.25 -4.64
C ARG A 261 -18.31 16.97 -3.22
N GLU A 262 -19.25 16.05 -3.03
CA GLU A 262 -19.73 15.65 -1.70
C GLU A 262 -18.67 14.86 -0.92
N VAL A 263 -17.76 14.17 -1.61
CA VAL A 263 -16.66 13.41 -1.01
C VAL A 263 -15.49 14.33 -0.62
N VAL A 264 -15.25 15.40 -1.40
CA VAL A 264 -14.13 16.34 -1.19
C VAL A 264 -14.08 16.91 0.23
N LYS A 265 -15.24 17.18 0.86
CA LYS A 265 -15.31 17.70 2.25
C LYS A 265 -14.70 16.75 3.29
N TYR A 266 -14.67 15.45 3.00
CA TYR A 266 -14.09 14.42 3.87
C TYR A 266 -12.59 14.19 3.62
N LEU A 267 -12.02 14.77 2.56
CA LEU A 267 -10.61 14.60 2.25
C LEU A 267 -9.74 15.50 3.12
N SER A 268 -8.50 15.08 3.34
CA SER A 268 -7.50 15.88 4.05
C SER A 268 -7.20 17.14 3.24
N THR A 269 -7.56 18.31 3.76
CA THR A 269 -7.23 19.61 3.16
C THR A 269 -5.73 19.90 3.15
N LYS A 270 -4.96 19.19 3.98
CA LYS A 270 -3.49 19.23 3.96
C LYS A 270 -2.94 18.45 2.77
N LYS A 271 -3.15 18.96 1.55
CA LYS A 271 -2.58 18.43 0.30
C LYS A 271 -1.05 18.26 0.41
N ALA A 272 -0.39 19.12 1.20
CA ALA A 272 1.05 19.12 1.46
C ALA A 272 1.54 18.12 2.54
N ARG A 273 0.73 17.18 3.04
CA ARG A 273 1.28 16.09 3.87
C ARG A 273 2.17 15.23 2.97
N GLN A 274 3.47 15.18 3.28
CA GLN A 274 4.49 14.41 2.56
C GLN A 274 4.04 12.98 2.17
N SER A 275 3.24 12.32 3.00
CA SER A 275 2.75 10.96 2.75
C SER A 275 1.68 10.83 1.64
N LEU A 276 1.08 11.95 1.20
CA LEU A 276 0.07 11.98 0.13
C LEU A 276 0.60 12.57 -1.17
N LEU A 277 1.74 13.28 -1.13
CA LEU A 277 2.27 14.01 -2.27
C LEU A 277 2.53 13.12 -3.48
N PHE A 278 3.05 11.91 -3.25
CA PHE A 278 3.29 10.95 -4.33
C PHE A 278 1.99 10.62 -5.09
N HIS A 279 0.89 10.39 -4.38
CA HIS A 279 -0.39 10.05 -4.99
C HIS A 279 -1.00 11.23 -5.76
N TYR A 280 -0.87 12.46 -5.24
CA TYR A 280 -1.34 13.66 -5.95
C TYR A 280 -0.55 13.91 -7.23
N ILE A 281 0.79 13.82 -7.17
CA ILE A 281 1.64 13.99 -8.36
C ILE A 281 1.34 12.87 -9.35
N ARG A 282 1.27 11.61 -8.90
CA ARG A 282 0.90 10.49 -9.76
C ARG A 282 -0.42 10.76 -10.47
N TYR A 283 -1.49 11.07 -9.75
CA TYR A 283 -2.78 11.43 -10.34
C TYR A 283 -2.68 12.53 -11.40
N SER A 284 -1.91 13.58 -11.13
CA SER A 284 -1.79 14.74 -12.04
C SER A 284 -0.99 14.43 -13.31
N LEU A 285 -0.14 13.40 -13.29
CA LEU A 285 0.68 12.95 -14.42
C LEU A 285 0.14 11.69 -15.09
N TRP A 286 -0.93 11.11 -14.55
CA TRP A 286 -1.40 9.81 -15.00
C TRP A 286 -2.26 9.95 -16.26
N GLU A 287 -1.64 9.71 -17.39
CA GLU A 287 -2.33 9.55 -18.68
C GLU A 287 -2.50 8.06 -18.96
N ILE A 288 -3.74 7.61 -19.22
CA ILE A 288 -3.95 6.27 -19.79
C ILE A 288 -3.59 6.40 -21.27
N PRO A 289 -2.70 5.54 -21.81
CA PRO A 289 -2.51 5.46 -23.24
C PRO A 289 -3.87 5.22 -23.88
N GLN A 290 -4.34 6.14 -24.72
CA GLN A 290 -5.49 5.89 -25.57
C GLN A 290 -5.15 4.62 -26.37
N SER A 291 -5.96 3.57 -26.20
CA SER A 291 -5.83 2.36 -26.98
C SER A 291 -5.96 2.75 -28.46
N ASN A 292 -4.84 2.77 -29.18
CA ASN A 292 -4.84 2.78 -30.65
C ASN A 292 -5.10 1.36 -31.14
#